data_AF-A0A1L7NCK0-F1
#
_entry.id   AF-A0A1L7NCK0-F1
#
_cell.length_a   1.000
_cell.length_b   1.000
_cell.length_c   1.000
_cell.angle_alpha   90.00
_cell.angle_beta   90.00
_cell.angle_gamma   90.00
#
_symmetry.space_group_name_H-M   'P 1'
#
loop_
_entity.id
_entity.type
_entity.pdbx_description
1 polymer ?
#
loop_
_entity_poly.entity_id
_entity_poly.type
_entity_poly.pdbx_seq_one_letter_code
_entity_poly.pdbx_strand_id
1 'polypeptide(L)'
;MPSPFVRAMVEVLRVSDRYRLSAIVEMANLAPEVQERLTGYYADRCWPLLQQAQFTNLRTAGPWLFGSRPGSDVSAQYDFQWQLEQGAAGAVCGWIVSALPPDRLARHLSRANIVTGADGHSYLLRFHTAAALQVLDTHRELPGVSEWLAPIHHWWSPVAHPNKRVWLQISGGDQPQSTHFPPITLNEACWAELAGDPLSYQLAELLKGEPSCTALAAACHGTRVGLIQHYLDQAREQGLDREDDLISYVLMLARGGEQLSNSPAWQEAIAATREQQTSLMDNVQRCLRTKD
;
A
#
# COMPACT_ATOMS: atom_id res chain seq x y z
N MET A 1 -14.57 -13.68 -14.57
CA MET A 1 -15.26 -12.41 -14.29
C MET A 1 -14.23 -11.38 -13.83
N PRO A 2 -14.31 -10.11 -14.26
CA PRO A 2 -13.37 -9.07 -13.83
C PRO A 2 -13.43 -8.88 -12.31
N SER A 3 -12.28 -8.56 -11.71
CA SER A 3 -12.20 -8.33 -10.25
C SER A 3 -13.10 -7.16 -9.82
N PRO A 4 -13.54 -7.09 -8.55
CA PRO A 4 -14.31 -5.96 -8.04
C PRO A 4 -13.63 -4.61 -8.31
N PHE A 5 -12.30 -4.54 -8.12
CA PHE A 5 -11.50 -3.36 -8.44
C PHE A 5 -11.63 -2.93 -9.91
N VAL A 6 -11.46 -3.88 -10.86
CA VAL A 6 -11.55 -3.57 -12.30
C VAL A 6 -12.92 -3.01 -12.66
N ARG A 7 -14.00 -3.55 -12.07
CA ARG A 7 -15.36 -3.04 -12.31
C ARG A 7 -15.52 -1.61 -11.81
N ALA A 8 -15.10 -1.33 -10.57
CA ALA A 8 -15.14 0.02 -9.99
C ALA A 8 -14.33 1.02 -10.82
N MET A 9 -13.12 0.65 -11.24
CA MET A 9 -12.28 1.48 -12.11
C MET A 9 -12.97 1.82 -13.44
N VAL A 10 -13.56 0.82 -14.11
CA VAL A 10 -14.28 1.02 -15.39
C VAL A 10 -15.51 1.89 -15.21
N GLU A 11 -16.25 1.74 -14.11
CA GLU A 11 -17.40 2.59 -13.78
C GLU A 11 -16.98 4.05 -13.62
N VAL A 12 -15.89 4.30 -12.89
CA VAL A 12 -15.30 5.63 -12.73
C VAL A 12 -14.88 6.24 -14.08
N LEU A 13 -14.21 5.47 -14.92
CA LEU A 13 -13.77 5.94 -16.24
C LEU A 13 -14.93 6.28 -17.19
N ARG A 14 -16.12 5.68 -17.00
CA ARG A 14 -17.32 6.00 -17.79
C ARG A 14 -17.97 7.32 -17.41
N VAL A 15 -17.66 7.87 -16.23
CA VAL A 15 -18.25 9.12 -15.75
C VAL A 15 -17.87 10.31 -16.63
N SER A 16 -16.64 10.33 -17.18
CA SER A 16 -16.20 11.40 -18.07
C SER A 16 -15.10 10.95 -19.03
N ASP A 17 -15.19 11.41 -20.27
CA ASP A 17 -14.19 11.24 -21.33
C ASP A 17 -12.87 12.00 -21.08
N ARG A 18 -12.85 12.91 -20.11
CA ARG A 18 -11.63 13.62 -19.68
C ARG A 18 -10.72 12.76 -18.81
N TYR A 19 -11.26 11.71 -18.18
CA TYR A 19 -10.52 10.90 -17.23
C TYR A 19 -9.50 9.99 -17.90
N ARG A 20 -8.30 9.98 -17.32
CA ARG A 20 -7.18 9.15 -17.74
C ARG A 20 -6.75 8.27 -16.58
N LEU A 21 -6.53 7.01 -16.90
CA LEU A 21 -5.97 6.01 -16.04
C LEU A 21 -4.44 6.11 -16.08
N SER A 22 -3.84 6.19 -14.91
CA SER A 22 -2.40 6.08 -14.71
C SER A 22 -2.12 5.03 -13.64
N ALA A 23 -0.91 4.46 -13.64
CA ALA A 23 -0.46 3.53 -12.63
C ALA A 23 0.88 3.98 -12.05
N ILE A 24 1.10 3.72 -10.78
CA ILE A 24 2.42 3.84 -10.16
C ILE A 24 3.04 2.45 -10.09
N VAL A 25 4.27 2.32 -10.56
CA VAL A 25 5.05 1.08 -10.55
C VAL A 25 6.35 1.31 -9.78
N GLU A 26 6.64 0.45 -8.80
CA GLU A 26 7.92 0.44 -8.08
C GLU A 26 8.97 -0.29 -8.92
N MET A 27 9.80 0.48 -9.64
CA MET A 27 10.74 -0.09 -10.60
C MET A 27 11.80 -0.97 -9.93
N ALA A 28 12.17 -0.68 -8.68
CA ALA A 28 13.10 -1.47 -7.87
C ALA A 28 12.65 -2.92 -7.65
N ASN A 29 11.35 -3.22 -7.79
CA ASN A 29 10.83 -4.59 -7.68
C ASN A 29 10.94 -5.38 -8.99
N LEU A 30 11.41 -4.77 -10.07
CA LEU A 30 11.52 -5.37 -11.39
C LEU A 30 12.97 -5.66 -11.74
N ALA A 31 13.20 -6.75 -12.47
CA ALA A 31 14.51 -7.03 -13.06
C ALA A 31 14.87 -5.96 -14.13
N PRO A 32 16.16 -5.62 -14.31
CA PRO A 32 16.58 -4.56 -15.25
C PRO A 32 16.03 -4.71 -16.67
N GLU A 33 15.99 -5.94 -17.19
CA GLU A 33 15.50 -6.23 -18.54
C GLU A 33 14.00 -5.91 -18.68
N VAL A 34 13.24 -6.11 -17.59
CA VAL A 34 11.82 -5.76 -17.54
C VAL A 34 11.64 -4.25 -17.46
N GLN A 35 12.47 -3.55 -16.69
CA GLN A 35 12.45 -2.09 -16.60
C GLN A 35 12.71 -1.45 -17.97
N GLU A 36 13.76 -1.88 -18.69
CA GLU A 36 14.09 -1.38 -20.03
C GLU A 36 12.96 -1.65 -21.03
N ARG A 37 12.41 -2.86 -21.03
CA ARG A 37 11.29 -3.22 -21.92
C ARG A 37 10.05 -2.37 -21.64
N LEU A 38 9.69 -2.16 -20.37
CA LEU A 38 8.55 -1.34 -19.99
C LEU A 38 8.75 0.12 -20.38
N THR A 39 9.89 0.71 -20.02
CA THR A 39 10.18 2.12 -20.33
C THR A 39 10.30 2.37 -21.83
N GLY A 40 10.82 1.40 -22.60
CA GLY A 40 10.81 1.45 -24.06
C GLY A 40 9.39 1.37 -24.66
N TYR A 41 8.55 0.43 -24.20
CA TYR A 41 7.18 0.27 -24.70
C TYR A 41 6.26 1.45 -24.35
N TYR A 42 6.46 2.03 -23.16
CA TYR A 42 5.72 3.19 -22.68
C TYR A 42 6.49 4.50 -22.88
N ALA A 43 7.42 4.56 -23.84
CA ALA A 43 8.11 5.80 -24.19
C ALA A 43 7.10 6.95 -24.36
N ASP A 44 7.45 8.13 -23.83
CA ASP A 44 6.62 9.34 -23.74
C ASP A 44 5.31 9.21 -22.93
N ARG A 45 5.11 8.06 -22.26
CA ARG A 45 3.94 7.75 -21.44
C ARG A 45 4.33 7.17 -20.08
N CYS A 46 5.58 7.32 -19.69
CA CYS A 46 6.08 6.96 -18.37
C CYS A 46 7.04 8.02 -17.85
N TRP A 47 6.94 8.36 -16.57
CA TRP A 47 7.75 9.41 -15.94
C TRP A 47 8.17 8.99 -14.54
N PRO A 48 9.45 9.21 -14.16
CA PRO A 48 9.87 8.99 -12.78
C PRO A 48 9.14 9.96 -11.85
N LEU A 49 8.78 9.51 -10.65
CA LEU A 49 8.19 10.35 -9.62
C LEU A 49 9.25 11.03 -8.76
N LEU A 50 10.45 10.46 -8.65
CA LEU A 50 11.59 11.08 -7.97
C LEU A 50 12.31 12.09 -8.90
N GLN A 51 11.67 13.25 -9.11
CA GLN A 51 12.11 14.25 -10.10
C GLN A 51 13.07 15.29 -9.53
N GLN A 52 13.10 15.46 -8.21
CA GLN A 52 13.95 16.45 -7.57
C GLN A 52 15.43 16.12 -7.75
N ALA A 53 16.27 17.17 -7.70
CA ALA A 53 17.70 17.05 -7.98
C ALA A 53 18.42 16.08 -7.01
N GLN A 54 17.98 16.03 -5.75
CA GLN A 54 18.57 15.17 -4.72
C GLN A 54 18.38 13.68 -5.03
N PHE A 55 17.41 13.32 -5.88
CA PHE A 55 17.07 11.93 -6.18
C PHE A 55 17.63 11.43 -7.52
N THR A 56 18.62 12.12 -8.09
CA THR A 56 19.20 11.74 -9.39
C THR A 56 19.64 10.27 -9.44
N ASN A 57 20.25 9.76 -8.37
CA ASN A 57 20.70 8.36 -8.28
C ASN A 57 19.56 7.34 -8.08
N LEU A 58 18.40 7.80 -7.63
CA LEU A 58 17.22 6.94 -7.38
C LEU A 58 16.19 7.02 -8.50
N ARG A 59 16.37 7.91 -9.48
CA ARG A 59 15.36 8.21 -10.49
C ARG A 59 14.98 7.01 -11.34
N THR A 60 15.94 6.14 -11.66
CA THR A 60 15.71 4.94 -12.48
C THR A 60 15.12 3.78 -11.69
N ALA A 61 15.48 3.67 -10.40
CA ALA A 61 15.05 2.57 -9.54
C ALA A 61 13.78 2.87 -8.73
N GLY A 62 13.44 4.15 -8.52
CA GLY A 62 12.28 4.55 -7.72
C GLY A 62 10.94 4.33 -8.42
N PRO A 63 9.86 4.88 -7.85
CA PRO A 63 8.53 4.75 -8.43
C PRO A 63 8.37 5.58 -9.71
N TRP A 64 7.72 5.00 -10.71
CA TRP A 64 7.38 5.65 -11.99
C TRP A 64 5.87 5.68 -12.19
N LEU A 65 5.37 6.75 -12.79
CA LEU A 65 3.99 6.86 -13.25
C LEU A 65 3.92 6.44 -14.72
N PHE A 66 3.03 5.51 -15.04
CA PHE A 66 2.69 5.07 -16.40
C PHE A 66 1.30 5.56 -16.75
N GLY A 67 1.10 6.12 -17.94
CA GLY A 67 -0.19 6.65 -18.39
C GLY A 67 -0.78 5.88 -19.57
N SER A 68 -2.11 5.83 -19.63
CA SER A 68 -2.82 5.45 -20.86
C SER A 68 -2.49 6.40 -22.01
N ARG A 69 -2.77 6.00 -23.26
CA ARG A 69 -2.53 6.89 -24.41
C ARG A 69 -3.46 8.12 -24.36
N PRO A 70 -3.01 9.28 -24.86
CA PRO A 70 -3.90 10.42 -25.07
C PRO A 70 -5.08 10.03 -25.96
N GLY A 71 -6.29 10.45 -25.58
CA GLY A 71 -7.51 10.15 -26.32
C GLY A 71 -8.02 8.71 -26.22
N SER A 72 -7.43 7.86 -25.37
CA SER A 72 -7.94 6.51 -25.13
C SER A 72 -9.37 6.53 -24.58
N ASP A 73 -10.25 5.77 -25.22
CA ASP A 73 -11.57 5.45 -24.67
C ASP A 73 -11.46 4.48 -23.47
N VAL A 74 -12.60 4.14 -22.87
CA VAL A 74 -12.65 3.25 -21.69
C VAL A 74 -12.06 1.85 -22.01
N SER A 75 -12.26 1.33 -23.23
CA SER A 75 -11.75 0.02 -23.61
C SER A 75 -10.22 0.02 -23.71
N ALA A 76 -9.65 1.02 -24.36
CA ALA A 76 -8.20 1.17 -24.47
C ALA A 76 -7.53 1.42 -23.11
N GLN A 77 -8.21 2.09 -22.18
CA GLN A 77 -7.73 2.26 -20.80
C GLN A 77 -7.80 0.97 -19.99
N TYR A 78 -8.81 0.13 -20.21
CA TYR A 78 -8.87 -1.22 -19.66
C TYR A 78 -7.75 -2.13 -20.20
N ASP A 79 -7.49 -2.08 -21.51
CA ASP A 79 -6.39 -2.84 -22.13
C ASP A 79 -5.03 -2.38 -21.58
N PHE A 80 -4.85 -1.07 -21.38
CA PHE A 80 -3.67 -0.53 -20.71
C PHE A 80 -3.49 -1.11 -19.30
N GLN A 81 -4.57 -1.17 -18.52
CA GLN A 81 -4.55 -1.74 -17.17
C GLN A 81 -4.08 -3.19 -17.19
N TRP A 82 -4.70 -4.01 -18.03
CA TRP A 82 -4.38 -5.42 -18.18
C TRP A 82 -2.92 -5.64 -18.64
N GLN A 83 -2.48 -4.91 -19.67
CA GLN A 83 -1.13 -5.03 -20.21
C GLN A 83 -0.05 -4.67 -19.17
N LEU A 84 -0.27 -3.62 -18.38
CA LEU A 84 0.70 -3.19 -17.39
C LEU A 84 0.78 -4.15 -16.20
N GLU A 85 -0.35 -4.69 -15.71
CA GLU A 85 -0.32 -5.72 -14.66
C GLU A 85 0.48 -6.96 -15.10
N GLN A 86 0.37 -7.34 -16.37
CA GLN A 86 1.14 -8.47 -16.91
C GLN A 86 2.62 -8.12 -17.12
N GLY A 87 2.90 -6.90 -17.60
CA GLY A 87 4.26 -6.44 -17.89
C GLY A 87 5.08 -6.07 -16.64
N ALA A 88 4.41 -5.65 -15.57
CA ALA A 88 4.98 -5.22 -14.29
C ALA A 88 4.42 -6.04 -13.12
N ALA A 89 4.26 -7.35 -13.32
CA ALA A 89 3.64 -8.26 -12.36
C ALA A 89 4.27 -8.12 -10.96
N GLY A 90 3.44 -7.81 -9.96
CA GLY A 90 3.87 -7.63 -8.57
C GLY A 90 4.53 -6.29 -8.25
N ALA A 91 4.74 -5.40 -9.23
CA ALA A 91 5.38 -4.09 -9.03
C ALA A 91 4.41 -2.90 -9.12
N VAL A 92 3.17 -3.10 -9.57
CA VAL A 92 2.15 -2.04 -9.59
C VAL A 92 1.72 -1.71 -8.15
N CYS A 93 2.02 -0.48 -7.71
CA CYS A 93 1.73 0.04 -6.37
C CYS A 93 0.48 0.91 -6.30
N GLY A 94 -0.12 1.25 -7.43
CA GLY A 94 -1.41 1.91 -7.42
C GLY A 94 -1.95 2.27 -8.80
N TRP A 95 -3.24 2.49 -8.85
CA TRP A 95 -3.98 2.97 -10.02
C TRP A 95 -4.64 4.29 -9.67
N ILE A 96 -4.55 5.26 -10.57
CA ILE A 96 -5.05 6.62 -10.36
C ILE A 96 -5.92 7.00 -11.55
N VAL A 97 -7.13 7.45 -11.28
CA VAL A 97 -7.95 8.15 -12.26
C VAL A 97 -7.91 9.64 -11.96
N SER A 98 -7.59 10.43 -12.97
CA SER A 98 -7.48 11.89 -12.90
C SER A 98 -7.89 12.53 -14.22
N ALA A 99 -8.42 13.75 -14.16
CA ALA A 99 -8.60 14.61 -15.33
C ALA A 99 -7.29 15.31 -15.77
N LEU A 100 -6.27 15.32 -14.90
CA LEU A 100 -4.97 15.90 -15.21
C LEU A 100 -4.18 14.96 -16.13
N PRO A 101 -3.60 15.45 -17.24
CA PRO A 101 -2.79 14.63 -18.13
C PRO A 101 -1.65 13.91 -17.37
N PRO A 102 -1.32 12.65 -17.70
CA PRO A 102 -0.36 11.85 -16.94
C PRO A 102 1.02 12.50 -16.73
N ASP A 103 1.54 13.27 -17.69
CA ASP A 103 2.82 13.99 -17.55
C ASP A 103 2.75 15.10 -16.47
N ARG A 104 1.61 15.79 -16.39
CA ARG A 104 1.33 16.83 -15.39
C ARG A 104 1.04 16.18 -14.04
N LEU A 105 0.34 15.06 -14.04
CA LEU A 105 0.08 14.27 -12.84
C LEU A 105 1.39 13.76 -12.23
N ALA A 106 2.34 13.24 -13.02
CA ALA A 106 3.64 12.81 -12.51
C ALA A 106 4.41 13.96 -11.83
N ARG A 107 4.43 15.14 -12.46
CA ARG A 107 5.06 16.36 -11.91
C ARG A 107 4.34 16.90 -10.68
N HIS A 108 3.03 16.69 -10.58
CA HIS A 108 2.24 17.09 -9.43
C HIS A 108 2.50 16.15 -8.24
N LEU A 109 2.38 14.84 -8.47
CA LEU A 109 2.60 13.82 -7.46
C LEU A 109 4.03 13.84 -6.94
N SER A 110 5.02 14.12 -7.79
CA SER A 110 6.43 14.16 -7.39
C SER A 110 6.71 15.11 -6.23
N ARG A 111 5.91 16.19 -6.09
CA ARG A 111 6.06 17.20 -5.03
C ARG A 111 5.91 16.63 -3.62
N ALA A 112 5.12 15.57 -3.44
CA ALA A 112 4.93 14.93 -2.14
C ALA A 112 6.10 14.03 -1.71
N ASN A 113 7.10 13.80 -2.57
CA ASN A 113 8.27 13.00 -2.17
C ASN A 113 9.15 13.72 -1.15
N ILE A 114 9.03 15.04 -0.98
CA ILE A 114 9.77 15.78 0.06
C ILE A 114 8.75 16.43 0.98
N VAL A 115 8.81 16.05 2.25
CA VAL A 115 7.97 16.60 3.30
C VAL A 115 8.82 17.19 4.41
N THR A 116 8.25 18.14 5.15
CA THR A 116 8.85 18.68 6.37
C THR A 116 8.29 17.92 7.56
N GLY A 117 9.14 17.30 8.37
CA GLY A 117 8.77 16.61 9.60
C GLY A 117 8.38 17.58 10.71
N ALA A 118 7.83 17.05 11.81
CA ALA A 118 7.47 17.83 12.98
C ALA A 118 8.67 18.51 13.66
N ASP A 119 9.86 17.98 13.43
CA ASP A 119 11.16 18.53 13.85
C ASP A 119 11.71 19.64 12.94
N GLY A 120 11.01 19.96 11.85
CA GLY A 120 11.42 20.95 10.86
C GLY A 120 12.44 20.45 9.83
N HIS A 121 12.84 19.17 9.86
CA HIS A 121 13.76 18.59 8.89
C HIS A 121 13.02 18.05 7.66
N SER A 122 13.75 17.90 6.54
CA SER A 122 13.18 17.39 5.28
C SER A 122 13.39 15.88 5.15
N TYR A 123 12.31 15.17 4.79
CA TYR A 123 12.30 13.72 4.65
C TYR A 123 11.79 13.27 3.30
N LEU A 124 12.29 12.11 2.83
CA LEU A 124 11.72 11.41 1.68
C LEU A 124 10.45 10.68 2.12
N LEU A 125 9.30 11.03 1.53
CA LEU A 125 8.05 10.32 1.76
C LEU A 125 7.70 9.41 0.58
N ARG A 126 7.59 8.11 0.85
CA ARG A 126 7.08 7.11 -0.11
C ARG A 126 5.55 7.10 -0.10
N PHE A 127 4.95 8.21 -0.55
CA PHE A 127 3.49 8.42 -0.54
C PHE A 127 2.71 7.36 -1.31
N HIS A 128 3.35 6.64 -2.24
CA HIS A 128 2.71 5.63 -3.09
C HIS A 128 2.48 4.29 -2.40
N THR A 129 2.96 4.12 -1.16
CA THR A 129 2.62 2.97 -0.33
C THR A 129 1.21 3.11 0.23
N ALA A 130 0.46 2.01 0.35
CA ALA A 130 -0.91 2.06 0.86
C ALA A 130 -0.99 2.67 2.28
N ALA A 131 -0.03 2.34 3.15
CA ALA A 131 0.05 2.87 4.51
C ALA A 131 0.24 4.40 4.52
N ALA A 132 1.25 4.91 3.81
CA ALA A 132 1.48 6.36 3.76
C ALA A 132 0.30 7.10 3.12
N LEU A 133 -0.28 6.53 2.05
CA LEU A 133 -1.45 7.11 1.38
C LEU A 133 -2.64 7.22 2.34
N GLN A 134 -2.93 6.18 3.12
CA GLN A 134 -4.04 6.17 4.08
C GLN A 134 -3.86 7.19 5.21
N VAL A 135 -2.63 7.34 5.73
CA VAL A 135 -2.34 8.34 6.75
C VAL A 135 -2.53 9.74 6.17
N LEU A 136 -1.95 10.04 5.01
CA LEU A 136 -2.18 11.35 4.36
C LEU A 136 -3.66 11.60 4.05
N ASP A 137 -4.43 10.57 3.70
CA ASP A 137 -5.86 10.68 3.44
C ASP A 137 -6.68 11.08 4.68
N THR A 138 -6.20 10.73 5.87
CA THR A 138 -6.83 11.07 7.15
C THR A 138 -6.44 12.46 7.62
N HIS A 139 -5.25 12.94 7.23
CA HIS A 139 -4.66 14.23 7.64
C HIS A 139 -4.70 15.28 6.51
N ARG A 140 -5.85 15.41 5.83
CA ARG A 140 -6.01 16.31 4.66
C ARG A 140 -5.93 17.79 5.00
N GLU A 141 -6.20 18.13 6.25
CA GLU A 141 -6.12 19.49 6.79
C GLU A 141 -4.68 20.01 6.90
N LEU A 142 -3.68 19.12 6.85
CA LEU A 142 -2.29 19.52 6.85
C LEU A 142 -1.93 20.33 5.60
N PRO A 143 -1.02 21.32 5.73
CA PRO A 143 -0.57 22.12 4.61
C PRO A 143 -0.12 21.24 3.44
N GLY A 144 -0.68 21.46 2.25
CA GLY A 144 -0.25 20.83 1.00
C GLY A 144 -0.87 19.47 0.72
N VAL A 145 -1.47 18.80 1.71
CA VAL A 145 -2.04 17.45 1.52
C VAL A 145 -3.31 17.49 0.66
N SER A 146 -4.23 18.41 0.98
CA SER A 146 -5.44 18.61 0.17
C SER A 146 -5.13 19.05 -1.25
N GLU A 147 -4.20 19.99 -1.45
CA GLU A 147 -3.75 20.42 -2.78
C GLU A 147 -3.06 19.30 -3.55
N TRP A 148 -2.37 18.41 -2.85
CA TRP A 148 -1.76 17.22 -3.43
C TRP A 148 -2.77 16.19 -3.92
N LEU A 149 -3.82 15.93 -3.16
CA LEU A 149 -4.91 15.04 -3.58
C LEU A 149 -5.90 15.69 -4.54
N ALA A 150 -5.86 17.02 -4.70
CA ALA A 150 -6.83 17.78 -5.50
C ALA A 150 -7.05 17.25 -6.94
N PRO A 151 -6.02 16.99 -7.78
CA PRO A 151 -6.24 16.55 -9.15
C PRO A 151 -6.67 15.09 -9.29
N ILE A 152 -6.71 14.35 -8.19
CA ILE A 152 -7.04 12.93 -8.19
C ILE A 152 -8.55 12.79 -8.06
N HIS A 153 -9.15 11.96 -8.90
CA HIS A 153 -10.55 11.58 -8.73
C HIS A 153 -10.62 10.35 -7.80
N HIS A 154 -9.94 9.27 -8.18
CA HIS A 154 -9.79 8.07 -7.36
C HIS A 154 -8.37 7.52 -7.43
N TRP A 155 -7.91 6.98 -6.30
CA TRP A 155 -6.64 6.25 -6.20
C TRP A 155 -6.88 4.92 -5.51
N TRP A 156 -6.51 3.83 -6.18
CA TRP A 156 -6.46 2.49 -5.60
C TRP A 156 -5.02 2.08 -5.30
N SER A 157 -4.74 1.65 -4.08
CA SER A 157 -3.42 1.10 -3.69
C SER A 157 -3.58 -0.34 -3.18
N PRO A 158 -2.72 -1.29 -3.56
CA PRO A 158 -2.82 -2.65 -3.11
C PRO A 158 -2.44 -2.73 -1.63
N VAL A 159 -3.30 -3.35 -0.84
CA VAL A 159 -3.06 -3.64 0.58
C VAL A 159 -2.60 -5.07 0.69
N ALA A 160 -1.54 -5.29 1.48
CA ALA A 160 -1.04 -6.62 1.77
C ALA A 160 -2.12 -7.42 2.51
N HIS A 161 -2.43 -8.60 1.99
CA HIS A 161 -3.42 -9.49 2.59
C HIS A 161 -3.06 -10.93 2.23
N PRO A 162 -3.18 -11.90 3.16
CA PRO A 162 -2.64 -13.25 2.98
C PRO A 162 -3.20 -14.01 1.77
N ASN A 163 -4.51 -13.91 1.51
CA ASN A 163 -5.20 -14.78 0.55
C ASN A 163 -5.84 -14.07 -0.65
N LYS A 164 -5.84 -12.74 -0.70
CA LYS A 164 -6.55 -11.97 -1.73
C LYS A 164 -5.85 -10.66 -2.01
N ARG A 165 -5.96 -10.17 -3.23
CA ARG A 165 -5.53 -8.80 -3.57
C ARG A 165 -6.63 -7.83 -3.14
N VAL A 166 -6.39 -7.12 -2.04
CA VAL A 166 -7.27 -6.05 -1.55
C VAL A 166 -6.76 -4.72 -2.07
N TRP A 167 -7.68 -3.82 -2.38
CA TRP A 167 -7.36 -2.46 -2.82
C TRP A 167 -7.98 -1.48 -1.83
N LEU A 168 -7.13 -0.66 -1.21
CA LEU A 168 -7.56 0.56 -0.56
C LEU A 168 -7.96 1.54 -1.66
N GLN A 169 -9.14 2.15 -1.54
CA GLN A 169 -9.56 3.23 -2.41
C GLN A 169 -9.66 4.52 -1.59
N ILE A 170 -9.03 5.58 -2.09
CA ILE A 170 -9.28 6.94 -1.60
C ILE A 170 -9.87 7.78 -2.73
N SER A 171 -10.58 8.84 -2.37
CA SER A 171 -11.13 9.84 -3.29
C SER A 171 -10.33 11.13 -3.17
N GLY A 172 -9.81 11.66 -4.27
CA GLY A 172 -9.17 12.97 -4.24
C GLY A 172 -10.17 14.11 -4.32
N GLY A 173 -9.71 15.29 -4.76
CA GLY A 173 -10.57 16.47 -4.91
C GLY A 173 -11.34 16.53 -6.22
N ASP A 174 -10.92 15.79 -7.25
CA ASP A 174 -11.36 15.96 -8.66
C ASP A 174 -11.36 17.43 -9.14
N GLN A 175 -10.35 18.18 -8.72
CA GLN A 175 -10.17 19.59 -9.01
C GLN A 175 -9.01 19.82 -9.99
N PRO A 176 -9.01 20.91 -10.76
CA PRO A 176 -7.84 21.27 -11.53
C PRO A 176 -6.62 21.44 -10.62
N GLN A 177 -5.42 21.29 -11.19
CA GLN A 177 -4.18 21.53 -10.45
C GLN A 177 -4.18 22.96 -9.87
N SER A 178 -4.01 23.07 -8.55
CA SER A 178 -3.86 24.36 -7.89
C SER A 178 -2.59 25.07 -8.36
N THR A 179 -2.68 26.38 -8.57
CA THR A 179 -1.52 27.24 -8.86
C THR A 179 -0.64 27.41 -7.64
N HIS A 180 -1.21 27.30 -6.44
CA HIS A 180 -0.50 27.34 -5.17
C HIS A 180 -0.46 25.93 -4.55
N PHE A 181 0.74 25.40 -4.39
CA PHE A 181 0.97 24.10 -3.75
C PHE A 181 1.99 24.33 -2.64
N PRO A 182 1.55 24.49 -1.38
CA PRO A 182 2.49 24.60 -0.27
C PRO A 182 3.20 23.24 -0.05
N PRO A 183 4.46 23.24 0.44
CA PRO A 183 5.12 22.01 0.86
C PRO A 183 4.31 21.25 1.91
N ILE A 184 4.33 19.92 1.84
CA ILE A 184 3.67 19.10 2.86
C ILE A 184 4.45 19.22 4.17
N THR A 185 3.75 19.65 5.22
CA THR A 185 4.31 19.79 6.57
C THR A 185 3.55 18.88 7.52
N LEU A 186 4.26 17.94 8.11
CA LEU A 186 3.71 16.91 9.00
C LEU A 186 3.70 17.44 10.43
N ASN A 187 2.58 17.26 11.12
CA ASN A 187 2.52 17.44 12.57
C ASN A 187 2.99 16.14 13.28
N GLU A 188 3.11 16.20 14.61
CA GLU A 188 3.55 15.04 15.41
C GLU A 188 2.64 13.83 15.27
N ALA A 189 1.33 14.03 15.18
CA ALA A 189 0.34 12.95 15.05
C ALA A 189 0.50 12.19 13.72
N CYS A 190 0.52 12.92 12.60
CA CYS A 190 0.72 12.35 11.27
C CYS A 190 2.11 11.69 11.16
N TRP A 191 3.14 12.29 11.76
CA TRP A 191 4.48 11.69 11.82
C TRP A 191 4.49 10.35 12.57
N ALA A 192 3.85 10.28 13.73
CA ALA A 192 3.74 9.06 14.51
C ALA A 192 2.97 7.96 13.77
N GLU A 193 1.89 8.30 13.07
CA GLU A 193 1.14 7.36 12.24
C GLU A 193 1.95 6.87 11.03
N LEU A 194 2.69 7.76 10.37
CA LEU A 194 3.57 7.39 9.24
C LEU A 194 4.74 6.50 9.67
N ALA A 195 5.22 6.64 10.90
CA ALA A 195 6.23 5.73 11.46
C ALA A 195 5.69 4.29 11.57
N GLY A 196 4.37 4.13 11.73
CA GLY A 196 3.71 2.83 11.87
C GLY A 196 3.99 2.14 13.19
N ASP A 197 3.57 0.88 13.30
CA ASP A 197 3.78 0.07 14.49
C ASP A 197 5.21 -0.50 14.53
N PRO A 198 6.04 -0.16 15.53
CA PRO A 198 7.41 -0.68 15.63
C PRO A 198 7.47 -2.22 15.65
N LEU A 199 6.47 -2.87 16.25
CA LEU A 199 6.42 -4.33 16.36
C LEU A 199 6.28 -4.98 14.97
N SER A 200 5.56 -4.32 14.05
CA SER A 200 5.40 -4.81 12.68
C SER A 200 6.73 -4.91 11.94
N TYR A 201 7.60 -3.90 12.08
CA TYR A 201 8.93 -3.87 11.47
C TYR A 201 9.87 -4.87 12.12
N GLN A 202 9.85 -4.98 13.45
CA GLN A 202 10.68 -5.95 14.18
C GLN A 202 10.37 -7.38 13.77
N LEU A 203 9.07 -7.74 13.76
CA LEU A 203 8.63 -9.06 13.33
C LEU A 203 8.90 -9.31 11.85
N ALA A 204 8.81 -8.29 10.98
CA ALA A 204 9.09 -8.43 9.55
C ALA A 204 10.55 -8.79 9.26
N GLU A 205 11.48 -8.32 10.09
CA GLU A 205 12.88 -8.71 10.00
C GLU A 205 13.17 -10.02 10.72
N LEU A 206 12.52 -10.30 11.86
CA LEU A 206 12.66 -11.59 12.56
C LEU A 206 12.19 -12.77 11.69
N LEU A 207 11.09 -12.61 10.97
CA LEU A 207 10.47 -13.64 10.13
C LEU A 207 11.01 -13.66 8.70
N LYS A 208 12.03 -12.84 8.41
CA LYS A 208 12.64 -12.77 7.10
C LYS A 208 13.42 -14.06 6.81
N GLY A 209 12.99 -14.78 5.78
CA GLY A 209 13.63 -16.02 5.37
C GLY A 209 13.26 -17.24 6.22
N GLU A 210 12.28 -17.10 7.13
CA GLU A 210 11.79 -18.20 7.95
C GLU A 210 10.97 -19.19 7.08
N PRO A 211 11.44 -20.43 6.84
CA PRO A 211 10.80 -21.35 5.89
C PRO A 211 9.41 -21.80 6.33
N SER A 212 9.15 -21.81 7.65
CA SER A 212 7.84 -22.15 8.21
C SER A 212 6.75 -21.10 7.93
N CYS A 213 7.13 -19.91 7.44
CA CYS A 213 6.23 -18.80 7.14
C CYS A 213 6.23 -18.50 5.63
N THR A 214 5.73 -19.44 4.83
CA THR A 214 5.83 -19.39 3.35
C THR A 214 5.27 -18.11 2.73
N ALA A 215 4.16 -17.58 3.25
CA ALA A 215 3.55 -16.32 2.79
C ALA A 215 4.46 -15.08 3.02
N LEU A 216 5.27 -15.10 4.07
CA LEU A 216 6.20 -14.01 4.41
C LEU A 216 7.56 -14.19 3.73
N ALA A 217 8.05 -15.42 3.61
CA ALA A 217 9.40 -15.71 3.13
C ALA A 217 9.69 -15.19 1.72
N ALA A 218 8.72 -15.30 0.80
CA ALA A 218 8.85 -14.86 -0.58
C ALA A 218 8.42 -13.39 -0.82
N ALA A 219 7.82 -12.74 0.18
CA ALA A 219 7.31 -11.39 0.05
C ALA A 219 8.43 -10.35 0.15
N CYS A 220 8.32 -9.25 -0.61
CA CYS A 220 9.18 -8.09 -0.41
C CYS A 220 8.95 -7.47 0.98
N HIS A 221 9.90 -6.67 1.47
CA HIS A 221 9.85 -6.12 2.84
C HIS A 221 8.54 -5.36 3.12
N GLY A 222 8.08 -4.49 2.22
CA GLY A 222 6.82 -3.74 2.41
C GLY A 222 5.59 -4.65 2.51
N THR A 223 5.51 -5.70 1.69
CA THR A 223 4.42 -6.69 1.78
C THR A 223 4.50 -7.49 3.08
N ARG A 224 5.70 -7.86 3.56
CA ARG A 224 5.87 -8.53 4.87
C ARG A 224 5.36 -7.65 6.01
N VAL A 225 5.80 -6.39 6.07
CA VAL A 225 5.35 -5.42 7.09
C VAL A 225 3.83 -5.28 7.05
N GLY A 226 3.24 -5.13 5.86
CA GLY A 226 1.78 -5.02 5.73
C GLY A 226 1.01 -6.29 6.15
N LEU A 227 1.53 -7.49 5.85
CA LEU A 227 0.92 -8.75 6.31
C LEU A 227 0.99 -8.90 7.83
N ILE A 228 2.11 -8.52 8.44
CA ILE A 228 2.27 -8.56 9.90
C ILE A 228 1.36 -7.53 10.56
N GLN A 229 1.29 -6.31 10.02
CA GLN A 229 0.37 -5.30 10.51
C GLN A 229 -1.08 -5.81 10.47
N HIS A 230 -1.47 -6.47 9.37
CA HIS A 230 -2.80 -7.08 9.27
C HIS A 230 -3.08 -8.08 10.41
N TYR A 231 -2.12 -8.93 10.77
CA TYR A 231 -2.28 -9.85 11.89
C TYR A 231 -2.29 -9.16 13.25
N LEU A 232 -1.49 -8.12 13.43
CA LEU A 232 -1.50 -7.29 14.64
C LEU A 232 -2.83 -6.58 14.83
N ASP A 233 -3.39 -6.02 13.76
CA ASP A 233 -4.70 -5.36 13.78
C ASP A 233 -5.81 -6.36 14.14
N GLN A 234 -5.80 -7.55 13.52
CA GLN A 234 -6.75 -8.61 13.87
C GLN A 234 -6.64 -9.07 15.34
N ALA A 235 -5.42 -9.17 15.86
CA ALA A 235 -5.20 -9.53 17.27
C ALA A 235 -5.78 -8.48 18.22
N ARG A 236 -5.57 -7.19 17.90
CA ARG A 236 -6.10 -6.05 18.66
C ARG A 236 -7.62 -5.94 18.57
N GLU A 237 -8.20 -6.18 17.39
CA GLU A 237 -9.65 -6.25 17.20
C GLU A 237 -10.28 -7.38 18.04
N GLN A 238 -9.53 -8.46 18.26
CA GLN A 238 -9.92 -9.54 19.17
C GLN A 238 -9.68 -9.20 20.64
N GLY A 239 -9.17 -8.01 20.97
CA GLY A 239 -8.96 -7.54 22.33
C GLY A 239 -7.68 -8.03 22.98
N LEU A 240 -6.68 -8.47 22.19
CA LEU A 240 -5.33 -8.72 22.68
C LEU A 240 -4.54 -7.41 22.71
N ASP A 241 -3.94 -7.09 23.85
CA ASP A 241 -3.20 -5.85 24.09
C ASP A 241 -1.74 -6.09 24.54
N ARG A 242 -1.46 -7.23 25.18
CA ARG A 242 -0.12 -7.63 25.61
C ARG A 242 0.78 -7.98 24.43
N GLU A 243 1.97 -7.40 24.41
CA GLU A 243 2.96 -7.60 23.34
C GLU A 243 3.28 -9.09 23.09
N ASP A 244 3.49 -9.88 24.15
CA ASP A 244 3.75 -11.32 24.02
C ASP A 244 2.61 -12.09 23.33
N ASP A 245 1.36 -11.69 23.59
CA ASP A 245 0.17 -12.31 23.00
C ASP A 245 0.02 -11.88 21.54
N LEU A 246 0.33 -10.61 21.21
CA LEU A 246 0.40 -10.12 19.83
C LEU A 246 1.46 -10.88 19.02
N ILE A 247 2.67 -11.02 19.56
CA ILE A 247 3.76 -11.78 18.93
C ILE A 247 3.32 -13.22 18.69
N SER A 248 2.79 -13.88 19.71
CA SER A 248 2.30 -15.26 19.62
C SER A 248 1.22 -15.41 18.56
N TYR A 249 0.27 -14.47 18.51
CA TYR A 249 -0.80 -14.44 17.52
C TYR A 249 -0.24 -14.36 16.09
N VAL A 250 0.66 -13.40 15.83
CA VAL A 250 1.30 -13.24 14.51
C VAL A 250 2.05 -14.50 14.10
N LEU A 251 2.85 -15.09 15.00
CA LEU A 251 3.63 -16.29 14.70
C LEU A 251 2.74 -17.49 14.36
N MET A 252 1.63 -17.66 15.08
CA MET A 252 0.68 -18.74 14.86
C MET A 252 -0.04 -18.60 13.52
N LEU A 253 -0.52 -17.40 13.16
CA LEU A 253 -1.15 -17.18 11.86
C LEU A 253 -0.16 -17.20 10.69
N ALA A 254 1.05 -16.67 10.86
CA ALA A 254 2.08 -16.70 9.82
C ALA A 254 2.48 -18.14 9.43
N ARG A 255 2.41 -19.09 10.39
CA ARG A 255 2.71 -20.52 10.17
C ARG A 255 1.49 -21.35 9.79
N GLY A 256 0.38 -21.18 10.50
CA GLY A 256 -0.85 -21.96 10.35
C GLY A 256 -1.78 -21.44 9.25
N GLY A 257 -1.53 -20.22 8.75
CA GLY A 257 -2.39 -19.52 7.82
C GLY A 257 -3.73 -19.08 8.43
N GLU A 258 -4.50 -18.32 7.65
CA GLU A 258 -5.83 -17.80 8.04
C GLU A 258 -6.84 -18.90 8.39
N GLN A 259 -6.60 -20.16 8.05
CA GLN A 259 -7.51 -21.24 8.42
C GLN A 259 -7.55 -21.46 9.93
N LEU A 260 -6.46 -21.12 10.63
CA LEU A 260 -6.38 -21.21 12.08
C LEU A 260 -7.43 -20.31 12.77
N SER A 261 -7.73 -19.13 12.21
CA SER A 261 -8.71 -18.20 12.80
C SER A 261 -10.15 -18.74 12.81
N ASN A 262 -10.44 -19.72 11.95
CA ASN A 262 -11.74 -20.41 11.88
C ASN A 262 -11.83 -21.63 12.81
N SER A 263 -10.74 -22.01 13.47
CA SER A 263 -10.74 -23.15 14.39
C SER A 263 -11.47 -22.81 15.69
N PRO A 264 -12.43 -23.63 16.15
CA PRO A 264 -13.08 -23.41 17.46
C PRO A 264 -12.08 -23.39 18.61
N ALA A 265 -11.02 -24.22 18.55
CA ALA A 265 -9.98 -24.25 19.58
C ALA A 265 -9.18 -22.95 19.63
N TRP A 266 -8.99 -22.29 18.48
CA TRP A 266 -8.34 -20.99 18.41
C TRP A 266 -9.22 -19.91 19.02
N GLN A 267 -10.50 -19.87 18.65
CA GLN A 267 -11.45 -18.89 19.19
C GLN A 267 -11.63 -19.02 20.70
N GLU A 268 -11.70 -20.25 21.22
CA GLU A 268 -11.72 -20.54 22.65
C GLU A 268 -10.45 -20.06 23.37
N ALA A 269 -9.27 -20.31 22.77
CA ALA A 269 -8.00 -19.87 23.34
C ALA A 269 -7.90 -18.34 23.40
N ILE A 270 -8.36 -17.63 22.37
CA ILE A 270 -8.41 -16.16 22.35
C ILE A 270 -9.37 -15.65 23.43
N ALA A 271 -10.58 -16.21 23.53
CA ALA A 271 -11.54 -15.82 24.56
C ALA A 271 -10.98 -16.02 25.97
N ALA A 272 -10.36 -17.18 26.23
CA ALA A 272 -9.71 -17.47 27.50
C ALA A 272 -8.56 -16.50 27.82
N THR A 273 -7.76 -16.11 26.82
CA THR A 273 -6.65 -15.14 26.99
C THR A 273 -7.17 -13.79 27.46
N ARG A 274 -8.27 -13.33 26.86
CA ARG A 274 -8.92 -12.07 27.25
C ARG A 274 -9.53 -12.12 28.65
N GLU A 275 -10.22 -13.22 28.98
CA GLU A 275 -10.99 -13.33 30.21
C GLU A 275 -10.13 -13.70 31.42
N GLN A 276 -9.13 -14.56 31.24
CA GLN A 276 -8.33 -15.15 32.32
C GLN A 276 -6.96 -14.48 32.50
N GLN A 277 -6.59 -13.55 31.61
CA GLN A 277 -5.28 -12.88 31.56
C GLN A 277 -4.07 -13.86 31.53
N THR A 278 -4.30 -15.11 31.14
CA THR A 278 -3.25 -16.11 30.89
C THR A 278 -2.71 -15.95 29.48
N SER A 279 -1.47 -16.37 29.24
CA SER A 279 -0.84 -16.19 27.92
C SER A 279 -1.60 -16.93 26.81
N LEU A 280 -1.58 -16.37 25.60
CA LEU A 280 -2.20 -16.99 24.43
C LEU A 280 -1.65 -18.40 24.17
N MET A 281 -0.33 -18.56 24.31
CA MET A 281 0.33 -19.85 24.07
C MET A 281 -0.15 -20.94 25.05
N ASP A 282 -0.33 -20.61 26.33
CA ASP A 282 -0.81 -21.57 27.32
C ASP A 282 -2.24 -22.02 27.01
N ASN A 283 -3.10 -21.08 26.60
CA ASN A 283 -4.49 -21.36 26.27
C ASN A 283 -4.61 -22.18 24.99
N VAL A 284 -3.80 -21.89 23.96
CA VAL A 284 -3.73 -22.70 22.74
C VAL A 284 -3.30 -24.14 23.06
N GLN A 285 -2.25 -24.32 23.87
CA GLN A 285 -1.82 -25.66 24.28
C GLN A 285 -2.90 -26.42 25.06
N ARG A 286 -3.65 -25.72 25.92
CA ARG A 286 -4.75 -26.31 26.69
C ARG A 286 -5.89 -26.78 25.76
N CYS A 287 -6.35 -25.91 24.86
CA CYS A 287 -7.44 -26.21 23.94
C CYS A 287 -7.10 -27.31 22.93
N LEU A 288 -5.83 -27.45 22.56
CA LEU A 288 -5.35 -28.55 21.71
C LEU A 288 -5.30 -29.89 22.46
N ARG A 289 -4.96 -29.90 23.76
CA ARG A 289 -4.90 -31.13 24.58
C ARG A 289 -6.27 -31.68 24.97
N THR A 290 -7.32 -30.86 24.97
CA THR A 290 -8.69 -31.29 25.30
C THR A 290 -9.45 -31.94 24.14
N LYS A 291 -8.81 -32.12 22.97
CA LYS A 291 -9.41 -32.75 21.77
C LYS A 291 -8.84 -34.13 21.41
N ASP A 292 -7.93 -34.66 22.21
CA ASP A 292 -7.52 -36.08 22.22
C ASP A 292 -8.29 -36.85 23.30
#